data_AF-A0A1H8FW38-F1
#
_entry.id   AF-A0A1H8FW38-F1
#
_cell.length_a   1.000
_cell.length_b   1.000
_cell.length_c   1.000
_cell.angle_alpha   90.00
_cell.angle_beta   90.00
_cell.angle_gamma   90.00
#
_symmetry.space_group_name_H-M   'P 1'
#
loop_
_entity.id
_entity.type
_entity.pdbx_description
1 polymer ?
#
loop_
_entity_poly.entity_id
_entity_poly.type
_entity_poly.pdbx_seq_one_letter_code
_entity_poly.pdbx_strand_id
1 'polypeptide(L)'
;MSDLAIASSIIGLGVTVFLFFEARAIKNSFLRRARLPEVLEELVQANRKISKHLKNWEAEYREGLEQFSIAKSLLDNVQQKLPEPEKKKVAVYLRSLETRKFWVLKKPIITATEDEAWELYTGLSGLITSLKQLQKDSKWD
;
A
#
# COMPACT_ATOMS: atom_id res chain seq x y z
N MET A 1 21.10 -41.47 -12.37
CA MET A 1 20.90 -39.99 -12.40
C MET A 1 19.43 -39.59 -12.15
N SER A 2 18.46 -40.48 -12.37
CA SER A 2 17.02 -40.19 -12.23
C SER A 2 16.52 -40.03 -10.79
N ASP A 3 17.02 -40.84 -9.84
CA ASP A 3 16.52 -40.82 -8.45
C ASP A 3 16.88 -39.53 -7.70
N LEU A 4 18.06 -38.96 -7.98
CA LEU A 4 18.50 -37.70 -7.39
C LEU A 4 17.64 -36.52 -7.86
N ALA A 5 17.19 -36.56 -9.13
CA ALA A 5 16.32 -35.55 -9.71
C ALA A 5 14.91 -35.62 -9.09
N ILE A 6 14.36 -36.82 -8.94
CA ILE A 6 13.04 -37.03 -8.30
C ILE A 6 13.07 -36.59 -6.83
N ALA A 7 14.10 -36.99 -6.07
CA ALA A 7 14.27 -36.57 -4.69
C ALA A 7 14.40 -35.04 -4.56
N SER A 8 15.18 -34.40 -5.43
CA SER A 8 15.31 -32.94 -5.48
C SER A 8 13.99 -32.24 -5.81
N SER A 9 13.15 -32.81 -6.68
CA SER A 9 11.83 -32.24 -7.02
C SER A 9 10.84 -32.33 -5.85
N ILE A 10 10.82 -33.44 -5.13
CA ILE A 10 9.95 -33.61 -3.94
C ILE A 10 10.36 -32.64 -2.83
N ILE A 11 11.67 -32.51 -2.58
CA ILE A 11 12.20 -31.55 -1.60
C ILE A 11 11.84 -30.12 -2.02
N GLY A 12 12.04 -29.76 -3.29
CA GLY A 12 11.69 -28.44 -3.82
C GLY A 12 10.20 -28.10 -3.70
N LEU A 13 9.32 -29.08 -3.95
CA LEU A 13 7.88 -28.93 -3.73
C LEU A 13 7.56 -28.70 -2.24
N GLY A 14 8.17 -29.50 -1.35
CA GLY A 14 7.99 -29.36 0.10
C GLY A 14 8.38 -27.98 0.62
N VAL A 15 9.53 -27.45 0.18
CA VAL A 15 9.99 -26.08 0.53
C VAL A 15 9.01 -25.03 0.01
N THR A 16 8.49 -25.17 -1.21
CA THR A 16 7.54 -24.22 -1.80
C THR A 16 6.23 -24.19 -1.01
N VAL A 17 5.70 -25.37 -0.64
CA VAL A 17 4.47 -25.48 0.16
C VAL A 17 4.67 -24.88 1.55
N PHE A 18 5.82 -25.14 2.19
CA PHE A 18 6.15 -24.57 3.49
C PHE A 18 6.19 -23.02 3.45
N LEU A 19 6.91 -22.45 2.48
CA LEU A 19 6.99 -21.00 2.30
C LEU A 19 5.61 -20.37 2.05
N PHE A 20 4.72 -21.08 1.35
CA PHE A 20 3.36 -20.61 1.12
C PHE A 20 2.55 -20.50 2.42
N PHE A 21 2.61 -21.51 3.29
CA PHE A 21 1.95 -21.47 4.59
C PHE A 21 2.51 -20.38 5.49
N GLU A 22 3.83 -20.22 5.52
CA GLU A 22 4.49 -19.18 6.32
C GLU A 22 4.11 -17.77 5.84
N ALA A 23 4.11 -17.53 4.52
CA ALA A 23 3.65 -16.28 3.93
C ALA A 23 2.18 -15.99 4.30
N ARG A 24 1.31 -17.01 4.31
CA ARG A 24 -0.09 -16.85 4.71
C ARG A 24 -0.22 -16.51 6.20
N ALA A 25 0.56 -17.16 7.05
CA ALA A 25 0.58 -16.88 8.49
C ALA A 25 1.06 -15.44 8.78
N ILE A 26 2.09 -14.96 8.07
CA ILE A 26 2.59 -13.58 8.19
C ILE A 26 1.51 -12.57 7.81
N LYS A 27 0.81 -12.79 6.69
CA LYS A 27 -0.28 -11.92 6.25
C LYS A 27 -1.40 -11.86 7.29
N ASN A 28 -1.95 -13.01 7.72
CA ASN A 28 -3.03 -13.03 8.71
C ASN A 28 -2.61 -12.41 10.04
N SER A 29 -1.40 -12.69 10.49
CA SER A 29 -0.81 -12.10 11.68
C SER A 29 -0.72 -10.58 11.56
N PHE A 30 -0.28 -10.04 10.42
CA PHE A 30 -0.21 -8.59 10.18
C PHE A 30 -1.59 -7.92 10.16
N LEU A 31 -2.58 -8.54 9.50
CA LEU A 31 -3.94 -8.00 9.40
C LEU A 31 -4.65 -7.96 10.76
N ARG A 32 -4.41 -8.98 11.60
CA ARG A 32 -5.03 -9.10 12.93
C ARG A 32 -4.27 -8.37 14.03
N ARG A 33 -2.94 -8.28 13.94
CA ARG A 33 -2.10 -7.55 14.93
C ARG A 33 -2.30 -6.05 14.80
N ALA A 34 -1.90 -5.33 15.85
CA ALA A 34 -2.01 -3.87 15.97
C ALA A 34 -1.47 -3.06 14.78
N ARG A 35 -0.59 -3.64 13.96
CA ARG A 35 0.12 -2.91 12.91
C ARG A 35 -0.76 -2.39 11.77
N LEU A 36 -1.67 -3.19 11.22
CA LEU A 36 -2.61 -2.68 10.20
C LEU A 36 -3.57 -1.61 10.76
N PRO A 37 -4.20 -1.80 11.95
CA PRO A 37 -4.97 -0.76 12.62
C PRO A 37 -4.19 0.56 12.80
N GLU A 38 -2.96 0.50 13.31
CA GLU A 38 -2.09 1.68 13.49
C GLU A 38 -1.85 2.41 12.16
N VAL A 39 -1.45 1.68 11.13
CA VAL A 39 -1.20 2.29 9.81
C VAL A 39 -2.47 2.88 9.23
N LEU A 40 -3.63 2.25 9.43
CA LEU A 40 -4.92 2.80 9.00
C LEU A 40 -5.26 4.11 9.71
N GLU A 41 -4.96 4.23 11.00
CA GLU A 41 -5.14 5.48 11.74
C GLU A 41 -4.22 6.59 11.21
N GLU A 42 -2.94 6.28 10.98
CA GLU A 42 -1.98 7.22 10.40
C GLU A 42 -2.38 7.66 8.98
N LEU A 43 -2.85 6.73 8.14
CA LEU A 43 -3.37 7.03 6.79
C LEU A 43 -4.61 7.94 6.86
N VAL A 44 -5.52 7.70 7.81
CA VAL A 44 -6.69 8.57 8.01
C VAL A 44 -6.27 9.97 8.44
N GLN A 45 -5.26 10.09 9.32
CA GLN A 45 -4.74 11.39 9.75
C GLN A 45 -4.08 12.13 8.59
N ALA A 46 -3.24 11.45 7.80
CA ALA A 46 -2.64 12.03 6.59
C ALA A 46 -3.73 12.50 5.62
N ASN A 47 -4.73 11.65 5.33
CA ASN A 47 -5.85 12.00 4.43
C ASN A 47 -6.68 13.19 4.93
N ARG A 48 -6.89 13.32 6.25
CA ARG A 48 -7.55 14.49 6.84
C ARG A 48 -6.73 15.77 6.63
N LYS A 49 -5.41 15.71 6.83
CA LYS A 49 -4.51 16.85 6.60
C LYS A 49 -4.46 17.22 5.11
N ILE A 50 -4.40 16.23 4.21
CA ILE A 50 -4.53 16.45 2.76
C ILE A 50 -5.81 17.23 2.45
N SER A 51 -6.96 16.75 2.94
CA SER A 51 -8.25 17.44 2.74
C SER A 51 -8.25 18.87 3.26
N LYS A 52 -7.53 19.15 4.35
CA LYS A 52 -7.39 20.51 4.88
C LYS A 52 -6.60 21.41 3.92
N HIS A 53 -5.44 20.95 3.47
CA HIS A 53 -4.55 21.71 2.58
C HIS A 53 -5.12 21.87 1.17
N LEU A 54 -5.90 20.90 0.68
CA LEU A 54 -6.60 20.99 -0.60
C LEU A 54 -7.59 22.16 -0.68
N LYS A 55 -8.18 22.60 0.44
CA LYS A 55 -9.10 23.74 0.46
C LYS A 55 -8.42 25.07 0.10
N ASN A 56 -7.10 25.14 0.21
CA ASN A 56 -6.30 26.33 -0.05
C ASN A 56 -5.01 25.92 -0.77
N TRP A 57 -5.15 25.14 -1.84
CA TRP A 57 -4.04 24.46 -2.50
C TRP A 57 -2.94 25.42 -2.97
N GLU A 58 -3.31 26.57 -3.54
CA GLU A 58 -2.33 27.54 -4.04
C GLU A 58 -1.33 28.01 -2.98
N ALA A 59 -1.78 28.16 -1.73
CA ALA A 59 -0.95 28.60 -0.61
C ALA A 59 -0.31 27.44 0.16
N GLU A 60 -0.97 26.28 0.22
CA GLU A 60 -0.62 25.16 1.10
C GLU A 60 -0.21 23.88 0.34
N TYR A 61 0.13 24.00 -0.95
CA TYR A 61 0.45 22.83 -1.78
C TYR A 61 1.60 22.01 -1.17
N ARG A 62 2.66 22.65 -0.64
CA ARG A 62 3.83 21.94 -0.10
C ARG A 62 3.45 21.02 1.06
N GLU A 63 2.65 21.53 1.99
CA GLU A 63 2.14 20.81 3.13
C GLU A 63 1.23 19.66 2.69
N GLY A 64 0.36 19.89 1.72
CA GLY A 64 -0.47 18.83 1.14
C GLY A 64 0.36 17.72 0.49
N LEU A 65 1.41 18.07 -0.27
CA LEU A 65 2.32 17.10 -0.89
C LEU A 65 3.16 16.33 0.14
N GLU A 66 3.56 16.97 1.23
CA GLU A 66 4.22 16.28 2.36
C GLU A 66 3.30 15.18 2.92
N GLN A 67 2.01 15.47 3.09
CA GLN A 67 1.07 14.47 3.58
C GLN A 67 0.84 13.33 2.58
N PHE A 68 0.84 13.61 1.27
CA PHE A 68 0.86 12.56 0.25
C PHE A 68 2.12 11.68 0.31
N SER A 69 3.29 12.28 0.59
CA SER A 69 4.55 11.54 0.77
C SER A 69 4.52 10.65 2.02
N ILE A 70 3.91 11.12 3.12
CA ILE A 70 3.68 10.30 4.32
C ILE A 70 2.75 9.13 3.98
N ALA A 71 1.61 9.40 3.34
CA ALA A 71 0.68 8.36 2.92
C ALA A 71 1.35 7.32 2.00
N LYS A 72 2.19 7.77 1.06
CA LYS A 72 3.00 6.90 0.20
C LYS A 72 3.87 5.95 1.02
N SER A 73 4.65 6.50 1.95
CA SER A 73 5.59 5.73 2.77
C SER A 73 4.88 4.68 3.63
N LEU A 74 3.71 5.02 4.18
CA LEU A 74 2.87 4.09 4.92
C LEU A 74 2.36 2.96 4.03
N LEU A 75 1.85 3.30 2.84
CA LEU A 75 1.35 2.34 1.86
C LEU A 75 2.45 1.40 1.34
N ASP A 76 3.63 1.92 1.04
CA ASP A 76 4.80 1.11 0.64
C ASP A 76 5.18 0.09 1.73
N ASN A 77 5.15 0.50 3.01
CA ASN A 77 5.50 -0.40 4.12
C ASN A 77 4.50 -1.56 4.29
N VAL A 78 3.23 -1.33 4.00
CA VAL A 78 2.17 -2.33 4.22
C VAL A 78 1.85 -3.15 2.99
N GLN A 79 2.13 -2.65 1.78
CA GLN A 79 1.79 -3.28 0.51
C GLN A 79 2.16 -4.77 0.47
N GLN A 80 3.39 -5.12 0.85
CA GLN A 80 3.88 -6.51 0.75
C GLN A 80 3.21 -7.46 1.75
N LYS A 81 2.58 -6.91 2.79
CA LYS A 81 1.94 -7.66 3.89
C LYS A 81 0.43 -7.82 3.67
N LEU A 82 -0.11 -7.19 2.62
CA LEU A 82 -1.52 -7.28 2.26
C LEU A 82 -1.82 -8.54 1.42
N PRO A 83 -3.09 -8.99 1.40
CA PRO A 83 -3.55 -9.98 0.44
C PRO A 83 -3.48 -9.42 -0.99
N GLU A 84 -3.45 -10.31 -1.99
CA GLU A 84 -3.22 -9.92 -3.39
C GLU A 84 -4.22 -8.89 -3.96
N PRO A 85 -5.53 -8.95 -3.67
CA PRO A 85 -6.47 -7.95 -4.17
C PRO A 85 -6.13 -6.53 -3.68
N GLU A 86 -5.88 -6.37 -2.38
CA GLU A 86 -5.56 -5.07 -1.77
C GLU A 86 -4.15 -4.62 -2.11
N LYS A 87 -3.19 -5.55 -2.15
CA LYS A 87 -1.83 -5.30 -2.62
C LYS A 87 -1.83 -4.68 -4.01
N LYS A 88 -2.67 -5.17 -4.93
CA LYS A 88 -2.83 -4.62 -6.28
C LYS A 88 -3.44 -3.21 -6.25
N LYS A 89 -4.49 -2.98 -5.46
CA LYS A 89 -5.10 -1.64 -5.30
C LYS A 89 -4.07 -0.62 -4.77
N VAL A 90 -3.32 -0.98 -3.72
CA VAL A 90 -2.23 -0.16 -3.19
C VAL A 90 -1.16 0.09 -4.24
N ALA A 91 -0.76 -0.94 -5.00
CA ALA A 91 0.24 -0.79 -6.06
C ALA A 91 -0.20 0.21 -7.16
N VAL A 92 -1.47 0.16 -7.57
CA VAL A 92 -2.02 1.09 -8.57
C VAL A 92 -2.00 2.52 -8.05
N TYR A 93 -2.42 2.74 -6.81
CA TYR A 93 -2.39 4.06 -6.20
C TYR A 93 -0.97 4.61 -5.98
N LEU A 94 -0.02 3.77 -5.55
CA LEU A 94 1.38 4.17 -5.43
C LEU A 94 1.97 4.60 -6.79
N ARG A 95 1.55 3.97 -7.88
CA ARG A 95 1.95 4.38 -9.24
C ARG A 95 1.32 5.71 -9.65
N SER A 96 0.12 6.06 -9.20
CA SER A 96 -0.46 7.38 -9.49
C SER A 96 0.23 8.50 -8.71
N LEU A 97 0.75 8.20 -7.50
CA LEU A 97 1.59 9.12 -6.74
C LEU A 97 2.99 9.31 -7.35
N GLU A 98 3.49 8.32 -8.10
CA GLU A 98 4.72 8.44 -8.87
C GLU A 98 4.40 9.06 -10.23
N THR A 99 4.56 10.38 -10.38
CA THR A 99 4.49 11.06 -11.68
C THR A 99 5.60 10.53 -12.61
N ARG A 100 5.37 9.41 -13.28
CA ARG A 100 6.28 8.84 -14.28
C ARG A 100 6.07 9.56 -15.60
N LYS A 101 6.71 10.71 -15.75
CA LYS A 101 7.12 11.18 -17.08
C LYS A 101 8.64 10.95 -17.18
N PHE A 102 9.00 9.87 -17.87
CA PHE A 102 10.35 9.51 -18.33
C PHE A 102 11.31 8.75 -17.38
N TRP A 103 12.04 7.83 -18.02
CA TRP A 103 12.97 6.84 -17.46
C TRP A 103 14.24 7.43 -16.80
N VAL A 104 14.38 8.77 -16.71
CA VAL A 104 15.65 9.42 -16.32
C VAL A 104 15.51 10.63 -15.38
N LEU A 105 14.32 11.21 -15.16
CA LEU A 105 14.15 12.32 -14.23
C LEU A 105 12.95 12.10 -13.30
N LYS A 106 13.23 11.72 -12.06
CA LYS A 106 12.26 11.78 -10.96
C LYS A 106 12.04 13.26 -10.62
N LYS A 107 10.97 13.88 -11.14
CA LYS A 107 10.46 15.07 -10.45
C LYS A 107 9.77 14.59 -9.17
N PRO A 108 10.04 15.20 -8.02
CA PRO A 108 9.23 14.97 -6.83
C PRO A 108 7.78 15.42 -7.12
N ILE A 109 6.84 14.92 -6.32
CA ILE A 109 5.39 15.21 -6.31
C ILE A 109 5.01 16.72 -6.41
N ILE A 110 6.01 17.62 -6.31
CA ILE A 110 6.02 19.10 -6.33
C ILE A 110 5.22 19.78 -7.46
N THR A 111 4.80 19.08 -8.52
CA THR A 111 4.07 19.71 -9.64
C THR A 111 2.62 19.23 -9.82
N ALA A 112 2.01 18.62 -8.81
CA ALA A 112 0.60 18.23 -8.91
C ALA A 112 -0.30 19.49 -8.98
N THR A 113 -1.22 19.53 -9.96
CA THR A 113 -2.28 20.54 -10.00
C THR A 113 -3.29 20.32 -8.88
N GLU A 114 -4.15 21.30 -8.60
CA GLU A 114 -5.21 21.15 -7.61
C GLU A 114 -6.15 19.97 -7.95
N ASP A 115 -6.56 19.85 -9.22
CA ASP A 115 -7.40 18.75 -9.69
C ASP A 115 -6.72 17.39 -9.52
N GLU A 116 -5.44 17.27 -9.90
CA GLU A 116 -4.65 16.04 -9.70
C GLU A 116 -4.55 15.69 -8.21
N ALA A 117 -4.39 16.70 -7.35
CA ALA A 117 -4.33 16.50 -5.90
C ALA A 117 -5.69 16.05 -5.33
N TRP A 118 -6.83 16.55 -5.85
CA TRP A 118 -8.16 16.07 -5.51
C TRP A 118 -8.41 14.62 -5.96
N GLU A 119 -7.93 14.24 -7.15
CA GLU A 119 -8.00 12.86 -7.63
C GLU A 119 -7.19 11.91 -6.73
N LEU A 120 -5.95 12.30 -6.38
CA LEU A 120 -5.10 11.54 -5.48
C LEU A 120 -5.71 11.41 -4.08
N TYR A 121 -6.35 12.45 -3.57
CA TYR A 121 -7.08 12.41 -2.30
C TYR A 121 -8.28 11.44 -2.36
N THR A 122 -9.07 11.52 -3.43
CA THR A 122 -10.24 10.65 -3.59
C THR A 122 -9.81 9.18 -3.69
N GLY A 123 -8.74 8.90 -4.43
CA GLY A 123 -8.12 7.57 -4.50
C GLY A 123 -7.64 7.06 -3.14
N LEU A 124 -6.99 7.92 -2.35
CA LEU A 124 -6.54 7.57 -1.00
C LEU A 124 -7.72 7.24 -0.07
N SER A 125 -8.77 8.06 -0.10
CA SER A 125 -9.98 7.86 0.69
C SER A 125 -10.67 6.52 0.38
N GLY A 126 -10.77 6.19 -0.91
CA GLY A 126 -11.28 4.89 -1.36
C GLY A 126 -10.41 3.72 -0.89
N LEU A 127 -9.09 3.86 -0.96
CA LEU A 127 -8.15 2.85 -0.51
C LEU A 127 -8.21 2.62 1.00
N ILE A 128 -8.25 3.69 1.79
CA ILE A 128 -8.46 3.64 3.25
C ILE A 128 -9.74 2.87 3.57
N THR A 129 -10.82 3.12 2.84
CA THR A 129 -12.10 2.42 3.04
C THR A 129 -11.96 0.92 2.75
N SER A 130 -11.31 0.55 1.65
CA SER A 130 -11.04 -0.86 1.32
C SER A 130 -10.19 -1.56 2.38
N LEU A 131 -9.15 -0.89 2.90
CA LEU A 131 -8.27 -1.44 3.93
C LEU A 131 -8.99 -1.59 5.28
N LYS A 132 -9.90 -0.66 5.62
CA LYS A 132 -10.77 -0.79 6.80
C LYS A 132 -11.73 -1.97 6.69
N GLN A 133 -12.29 -2.23 5.50
CA GLN A 133 -13.12 -3.41 5.27
C GLN A 133 -12.30 -4.69 5.45
N LEU A 134 -11.12 -4.77 4.81
CA LEU A 134 -10.20 -5.89 4.99
C LEU A 134 -9.87 -6.14 6.47
N GLN A 135 -9.56 -5.09 7.22
CA GLN A 135 -9.28 -5.18 8.66
C GLN A 135 -10.47 -5.72 9.45
N LYS A 136 -11.70 -5.29 9.10
CA LYS A 136 -12.92 -5.78 9.75
C LYS A 136 -13.10 -7.27 9.44
N ASP A 137 -13.01 -7.66 8.17
CA ASP A 137 -13.22 -9.04 7.73
C ASP A 137 -12.19 -9.98 8.38
N SER A 138 -10.93 -9.54 8.48
CA SER A 138 -9.84 -10.28 9.14
C SER A 138 -10.01 -10.50 10.65
N LYS A 139 -10.99 -9.85 11.30
CA LYS A 139 -11.34 -10.11 12.72
C LYS A 139 -12.37 -11.24 12.87
N TRP A 140 -13.08 -11.59 11.81
CA TRP A 140 -14.11 -12.63 11.81
C TRP A 140 -13.56 -13.99 11.32
N ASP A 141 -12.43 -13.99 10.61
CA ASP A 141 -11.62 -15.16 10.22
C ASP A 141 -10.50 -15.52 11.22
#